data_AF-A0A7H9K2X5-F1
#
_entry.id   AF-A0A7H9K2X5-F1
#
_cell.length_a   1.000
_cell.length_b   1.000
_cell.length_c   1.000
_cell.angle_alpha   90.00
_cell.angle_beta   90.00
_cell.angle_gamma   90.00
#
_symmetry.space_group_name_H-M   'P 1'
#
loop_
_entity.id
_entity.type
_entity.pdbx_description
1 polymer ?
#
loop_
_entity_poly.entity_id
_entity_poly.type
_entity_poly.pdbx_seq_one_letter_code
_entity_poly.pdbx_strand_id
1 'polypeptide(L)' 'MRKLKMMLCVMMLPLVVVGCTSEQSVRPCVKLPSPPAWIMQSPPDWQTPLNGIISPSGNDW' A
#
# COMPACT_ATOMS: atom_id res chain seq x y z
N MET A 1 -36.57 34.63 -8.39
CA MET A 1 -35.91 33.36 -8.01
C MET A 1 -35.61 32.42 -9.20
N ARG A 2 -36.56 32.15 -10.11
CA ARG A 2 -36.37 31.17 -11.20
C ARG A 2 -35.23 31.50 -12.17
N LYS A 3 -35.07 32.77 -12.56
CA LYS A 3 -33.98 33.24 -13.45
C LYS A 3 -32.59 33.10 -12.81
N LEU A 4 -32.44 33.51 -11.55
CA LEU A 4 -31.18 33.41 -10.80
C LEU A 4 -30.72 31.96 -10.65
N LYS A 5 -31.67 31.05 -10.37
CA LYS A 5 -31.42 29.61 -10.21
C LYS A 5 -30.97 28.97 -11.54
N MET A 6 -31.56 29.36 -12.66
CA MET A 6 -31.12 28.93 -13.99
C MET A 6 -29.71 29.44 -14.32
N MET A 7 -29.42 30.69 -14.00
CA MET A 7 -28.10 31.28 -14.25
C MET A 7 -26.99 30.57 -13.45
N LEU A 8 -27.27 30.22 -12.19
CA LEU A 8 -26.37 29.42 -11.35
C LEU A 8 -26.16 28.01 -11.92
N CYS A 9 -27.22 27.32 -12.37
CA CYS A 9 -27.06 26.02 -13.00
C CYS A 9 -26.20 26.09 -14.26
N VAL A 10 -26.43 27.07 -15.13
CA VAL A 10 -25.63 27.27 -16.36
C VAL A 10 -24.17 27.56 -16.05
N MET A 11 -23.88 28.31 -14.98
CA MET A 11 -22.51 28.59 -14.53
C MET A 11 -21.80 27.34 -13.96
N MET A 12 -22.54 26.45 -13.28
CA MET A 12 -21.96 25.26 -12.64
C MET A 12 -21.80 24.07 -13.59
N LEU A 13 -22.64 23.97 -14.62
CA LEU A 13 -22.60 22.90 -15.62
C LEU A 13 -21.21 22.70 -16.27
N PRO A 14 -20.51 23.74 -16.73
CA PRO A 14 -19.15 23.61 -17.29
C PRO A 14 -18.13 23.06 -16.29
N LEU A 15 -18.20 23.48 -15.03
CA LEU A 15 -17.31 23.00 -13.96
C LEU A 15 -17.48 21.50 -13.72
N VAL A 16 -18.73 21.03 -13.73
CA VAL A 16 -19.05 19.60 -13.58
C VAL A 16 -18.54 18.80 -14.78
N VAL A 17 -18.75 19.31 -16.01
CA VAL A 17 -18.27 18.64 -17.23
C VAL A 17 -16.75 18.52 -17.22
N VAL A 18 -16.02 19.60 -16.91
CA VAL A 18 -14.54 19.59 -16.83
C VAL A 18 -14.06 18.62 -15.75
N GLY A 19 -14.72 18.57 -14.60
CA GLY A 19 -14.37 17.63 -13.53
C GLY A 19 -14.59 16.17 -13.91
N CYS A 20 -15.67 15.86 -14.64
CA CYS A 20 -16.00 14.49 -15.07
C CYS A 20 -15.18 14.01 -16.26
N THR A 21 -14.78 14.89 -17.18
CA THR A 21 -13.92 14.53 -18.32
C THR A 21 -12.44 14.66 -18.01
N SER A 22 -12.08 15.16 -16.83
CA SER A 22 -10.71 15.23 -16.38
C SER A 22 -10.19 13.81 -16.17
N GLU A 23 -9.33 13.37 -17.08
CA GLU A 23 -8.53 12.17 -16.85
C GLU A 23 -7.64 12.45 -15.65
N GLN A 24 -7.98 11.85 -14.51
CA GLN A 24 -7.06 11.86 -13.37
C GLN A 24 -5.77 11.21 -13.84
N SER A 25 -4.65 11.91 -13.62
CA SER A 25 -3.31 11.36 -13.80
C SER A 25 -3.12 10.21 -12.80
N VAL A 26 -3.66 9.03 -13.14
CA VAL A 26 -3.36 7.81 -12.42
C VAL A 26 -1.90 7.56 -12.66
N ARG A 27 -1.10 7.55 -11.59
CA ARG A 27 0.29 7.14 -11.70
C ARG A 27 0.30 5.79 -12.44
N PRO A 28 1.18 5.60 -13.44
CA PRO A 28 1.28 4.33 -14.13
C PRO A 28 1.29 3.22 -13.09
N CYS A 29 0.42 2.22 -13.24
CA CYS A 29 0.44 1.04 -12.39
C CYS A 29 1.72 0.28 -12.72
N VAL A 30 2.82 0.70 -12.10
CA VAL A 30 4.10 0.03 -12.25
C VAL A 30 3.96 -1.30 -11.55
N LYS A 31 4.18 -2.38 -12.30
CA LYS A 31 4.21 -3.71 -11.70
C LYS A 31 5.29 -3.71 -10.63
N LEU A 32 4.88 -3.87 -9.37
CA LEU A 32 5.80 -4.02 -8.27
C LEU A 32 6.68 -5.26 -8.57
N PRO A 33 7.99 -5.19 -8.27
CA PRO A 33 8.83 -6.37 -8.35
C PRO A 33 8.25 -7.46 -7.45
N SER A 34 8.37 -8.71 -7.86
CA SER A 34 8.01 -9.83 -7.01
C SER A 34 8.76 -9.75 -5.67
N PRO A 35 8.11 -10.07 -4.55
CA PRO A 35 8.79 -10.09 -3.27
C PRO A 35 9.97 -11.08 -3.34
N PRO A 36 11.11 -10.76 -2.71
CA PRO A 36 12.22 -11.69 -2.59
C PRO A 36 11.78 -13.03 -1.99
N ALA A 37 12.34 -14.12 -2.49
CA ALA A 37 11.99 -15.48 -2.05
C ALA A 37 12.14 -15.66 -0.53
N TRP A 38 13.14 -15.03 0.10
CA TRP A 38 13.39 -15.10 1.55
C TRP A 38 12.26 -14.50 2.40
N ILE A 39 11.48 -13.55 1.87
CA ILE A 39 10.33 -12.96 2.59
C ILE A 39 9.15 -13.94 2.64
N MET A 40 9.03 -14.82 1.64
CA MET A 40 7.98 -15.84 1.61
C MET A 40 8.37 -17.13 2.36
N GLN A 41 9.63 -17.26 2.78
CA GLN A 41 10.09 -18.41 3.55
C GLN A 41 9.59 -18.33 5.00
N SER A 42 9.32 -19.49 5.60
CA SER A 42 9.06 -19.59 7.02
C SER A 42 10.28 -19.12 7.83
N PRO A 43 10.09 -18.58 9.04
CA PRO A 43 11.20 -18.24 9.92
C PRO A 43 12.13 -19.46 10.10
N PRO A 44 13.45 -19.30 9.92
CA PRO A 44 14.41 -20.36 10.18
C PRO A 44 14.46 -20.70 11.67
N ASP A 45 14.70 -21.98 11.97
CA ASP A 45 14.88 -22.45 13.34
C ASP A 45 16.26 -22.03 13.86
N TRP A 46 16.30 -20.84 14.47
CA TRP A 46 17.50 -20.34 15.14
C TRP A 46 17.75 -20.99 16.50
N GLN A 47 16.76 -21.62 17.12
CA GLN A 47 16.91 -22.10 18.49
C GLN A 47 17.80 -23.36 18.54
N THR A 48 17.61 -24.30 17.62
CA THR A 48 18.45 -25.50 17.51
C THR A 48 19.96 -25.20 17.38
N PRO A 49 20.42 -24.37 16.41
CA PRO A 49 21.84 -24.05 16.31
C PRO A 49 22.35 -23.24 17.51
N LEU A 50 21.53 -22.34 18.06
CA LEU A 50 21.91 -21.56 19.25
C LEU A 50 22.10 -22.45 20.48
N ASN A 51 21.27 -23.47 20.69
CA ASN A 51 21.45 -24.42 21.79
C ASN A 51 22.76 -25.20 21.65
N GLY A 52 23.17 -25.54 20.42
CA GLY A 52 24.45 -26.22 20.16
C GLY A 52 25.69 -25.34 20.39
N ILE A 53 25.56 -24.02 20.20
CA ILE A 53 26.66 -23.04 20.39
C ILE A 53 26.70 -22.54 21.83
N ILE A 54 25.54 -22.28 22.42
CA ILE A 54 25.33 -21.68 23.73
C ILE A 54 24.69 -22.74 24.64
N SER A 55 25.41 -23.83 24.86
CA SER A 55 25.08 -24.77 25.93
C SER A 55 25.72 -24.31 27.24
N PRO A 56 25.01 -24.38 28.39
CA PRO A 56 25.63 -24.16 29.69
C PRO A 56 26.83 -25.10 29.86
N SER A 57 28.00 -24.57 30.19
CA SER A 57 29.23 -25.36 30.33
C SER A 57 29.41 -25.97 31.73
N GLY A 58 28.36 -26.05 32.54
CA GLY A 58 28.43 -26.50 33.92
C GLY A 58 27.17 -27.24 34.33
N ASN A 59 27.32 -28.53 34.61
CA ASN A 59 26.43 -29.23 35.52
C ASN A 59 27.12 -29.17 36.88
N ASP A 60 26.81 -28.15 37.67
CA ASP A 60 27.19 -28.09 39.08
C ASP A 60 26.25 -29.02 39.85
N TRP A 61 26.56 -30.33 39.83
CA TRP A 61 26.03 -31.32 40.76
C TRP A 61 27.14 -31.83 41.67
#